data_AF-A0A8J2YX57-F1
#
_entry.id   AF-A0A8J2YX57-F1
#
_cell.length_a   1.000
_cell.length_b   1.000
_cell.length_c   1.000
_cell.angle_alpha   90.00
_cell.angle_beta   90.00
_cell.angle_gamma   90.00
#
_symmetry.space_group_name_H-M   'P 1'
#
loop_
_entity.id
_entity.type
_entity.pdbx_description
1 polymer ?
#
loop_
_entity_poly.entity_id
_entity_poly.type
_entity_poly.pdbx_seq_one_letter_code
_entity_poly.pdbx_strand_id
1 'polypeptide(L)' 'MRAEPGVRRTIIREWMALPPEKRRTVEQAAAFAAKAAETHRFGAGGDPQARVVVWLAPRTGRA' A
#
# COMPACT_ATOMS: atom_id res chain seq x y z
N MET A 1 14.31 14.20 -6.21
CA MET A 1 12.86 14.03 -5.92
C MET A 1 12.72 13.16 -4.67
N ARG A 2 12.36 13.76 -3.53
CA ARG A 2 12.02 13.02 -2.30
C ARG A 2 10.59 12.51 -2.43
N ALA A 3 10.33 11.28 -2.00
CA ALA A 3 8.95 10.83 -1.77
C ALA A 3 8.29 11.83 -0.82
N GLU A 4 7.11 12.33 -1.17
CA GLU A 4 6.35 13.27 -0.33
C GLU A 4 6.23 12.69 1.10
N PRO A 5 6.62 13.44 2.15
CA PRO A 5 6.47 13.02 3.54
C PRO A 5 4.99 12.83 3.86
N GLY A 6 4.44 11.64 3.57
CA GLY A 6 2.99 11.41 3.69
C GLY A 6 2.46 10.23 2.89
N VAL A 7 3.11 9.82 1.80
CA VAL A 7 2.60 8.77 0.89
C VAL A 7 2.30 7.46 1.63
N ARG A 8 3.21 7.00 2.50
CA ARG A 8 2.99 5.79 3.31
C ARG A 8 1.73 5.90 4.19
N ARG A 9 1.51 7.06 4.82
CA ARG A 9 0.36 7.26 5.72
C ARG A 9 -0.94 7.32 4.93
N THR A 10 -0.95 7.97 3.78
CA THR A 10 -2.10 8.03 2.86
C THR A 10 -2.49 6.63 2.40
N ILE A 11 -1.53 5.86 1.86
CA ILE A 11 -1.76 4.49 1.38
C ILE A 11 -2.27 3.57 2.50
N ILE A 12 -1.71 3.67 3.71
CA ILE A 12 -2.21 2.87 4.86
C ILE A 12 -3.64 3.27 5.23
N ARG A 13 -4.00 4.56 5.20
CA ARG A 13 -5.38 5.00 5.46
C ARG A 13 -6.35 4.47 4.41
N GLU A 14 -5.98 4.56 3.14
CA GLU A 14 -6.79 4.03 2.04
C GLU A 14 -7.00 2.52 2.17
N TRP A 15 -5.94 1.78 2.49
CA TRP A 15 -6.02 0.34 2.76
C TRP A 15 -6.95 0.02 3.94
N MET A 16 -6.83 0.77 5.04
CA MET A 16 -7.66 0.56 6.22
C MET A 16 -9.11 1.00 6.03
N ALA A 17 -9.39 1.89 5.07
CA ALA A 17 -10.74 2.30 4.68
C ALA A 17 -11.45 1.23 3.83
N LEU A 18 -10.72 0.25 3.28
CA LEU A 18 -11.35 -0.89 2.62
C LEU A 18 -12.07 -1.79 3.64
N PRO A 19 -13.20 -2.40 3.24
CA PRO A 19 -13.85 -3.43 4.03
C PRO A 19 -12.86 -4.56 4.40
N PRO A 20 -12.94 -5.14 5.61
CA PRO A 20 -12.08 -6.25 6.04
C PRO A 20 -11.96 -7.38 4.99
N GLU A 21 -13.05 -7.70 4.28
CA GLU A 21 -13.14 -8.71 3.22
C GLU A 21 -12.16 -8.47 2.08
N LYS A 22 -11.87 -7.20 1.80
CA LYS A 22 -11.00 -6.75 0.70
C LYS A 22 -9.54 -6.56 1.14
N ARG A 23 -9.23 -6.78 2.41
CA ARG A 23 -7.89 -6.64 3.01
C ARG A 23 -7.41 -7.88 3.76
N ARG A 24 -7.93 -9.06 3.40
CA ARG A 24 -7.62 -10.33 4.07
C ARG A 24 -6.39 -11.02 3.51
N THR A 25 -6.18 -10.95 2.20
CA THR A 25 -5.18 -11.80 1.54
C THR A 25 -4.01 -11.01 0.99
N VAL A 26 -2.89 -11.71 0.80
CA VAL A 26 -1.67 -11.13 0.24
C VAL A 26 -1.90 -10.72 -1.21
N GLU A 27 -2.72 -11.45 -1.97
CA GLU A 27 -3.09 -11.13 -3.34
C GLU A 27 -3.88 -9.82 -3.43
N GLN A 28 -4.81 -9.60 -2.49
CA GLN A 28 -5.54 -8.32 -2.40
C GLN A 28 -4.60 -7.16 -2.08
N ALA A 29 -3.65 -7.38 -1.16
CA ALA A 29 -2.64 -6.38 -0.83
C ALA A 29 -1.71 -6.09 -2.03
N ALA A 30 -1.35 -7.11 -2.81
CA ALA A 30 -0.52 -6.97 -4.01
C ALA A 30 -1.24 -6.20 -5.13
N ALA A 31 -2.53 -6.49 -5.35
CA ALA A 31 -3.36 -5.78 -6.33
C ALA A 31 -3.56 -4.31 -5.92
N PHE A 32 -3.83 -4.05 -4.64
CA PHE A 32 -3.91 -2.70 -4.12
C PHE A 32 -2.55 -1.97 -4.23
N ALA A 33 -1.45 -2.66 -3.93
CA ALA A 33 -0.10 -2.10 -4.03
C ALA A 33 0.26 -1.70 -5.46
N ALA A 34 -0.12 -2.49 -6.47
CA ALA A 34 0.08 -2.12 -7.88
C ALA A 34 -0.64 -0.81 -8.22
N LYS A 35 -1.92 -0.70 -7.82
CA LYS A 35 -2.70 0.52 -8.04
C LYS A 35 -2.14 1.73 -7.29
N ALA A 36 -1.71 1.53 -6.04
CA ALA A 36 -1.10 2.58 -5.24
C ALA A 36 0.25 3.04 -5.82
N ALA A 37 1.03 2.10 -6.39
CA ALA A 37 2.29 2.38 -7.09
C ALA A 37 2.09 3.28 -8.31
N GLU A 38 0.99 3.11 -9.05
CA GLU A 38 0.63 3.96 -10.19
C GLU A 38 0.08 5.33 -9.77
N THR A 39 -0.70 5.37 -8.68
CA THR A 39 -1.45 6.57 -8.27
C THR A 39 -0.59 7.56 -7.47
N HIS A 40 0.33 7.06 -6.65
CA HIS A 40 1.17 7.92 -5.80
C HIS A 40 2.57 8.10 -6.38
N ARG A 41 3.13 9.28 -6.18
CA ARG A 41 4.53 9.54 -6.54
C ARG A 41 5.46 8.98 -5.47
N PHE A 42 6.20 7.94 -5.83
CA PHE A 42 7.29 7.41 -5.00
C PHE A 42 8.60 8.14 -5.31
N GLY A 43 9.47 8.22 -4.30
CA GLY A 43 10.83 8.71 -4.49
C GLY A 43 11.62 7.76 -5.39
N ALA A 44 12.62 8.31 -6.09
CA ALA A 44 13.48 7.53 -6.97
C ALA A 44 14.24 6.44 -6.18
N GLY A 45 14.14 5.19 -6.64
CA GLY A 45 14.88 4.03 -6.12
C GLY A 45 13.99 2.94 -5.51
N GLY A 46 14.18 1.69 -5.96
CA GLY A 46 13.47 0.49 -5.51
C GLY A 46 12.08 0.30 -6.12
N ASP A 47 11.52 -0.90 -6.03
CA ASP A 47 10.16 -1.20 -6.50
C ASP A 47 9.10 -0.53 -5.58
N PRO A 48 8.28 0.41 -6.08
CA PRO A 48 7.17 0.99 -5.32
C PRO A 48 6.14 -0.04 -4.85
N GLN A 49 5.82 -1.03 -5.67
CA GLN A 49 4.80 -2.03 -5.35
C GLN A 49 5.26 -2.89 -4.16
N ALA A 50 6.47 -3.46 -4.23
CA ALA A 50 7.05 -4.22 -3.12
C ALA A 50 7.08 -3.41 -1.82
N ARG A 51 7.40 -2.11 -1.88
CA ARG A 51 7.38 -1.23 -0.70
C ARG A 51 5.99 -1.09 -0.10
N VAL A 52 4.96 -0.92 -0.92
CA VAL A 52 3.58 -0.85 -0.43
C VAL A 52 3.16 -2.18 0.20
N VAL A 53 3.44 -3.32 -0.43
CA VAL A 53 3.13 -4.64 0.13
C VAL A 53 3.73 -4.81 1.54
N VAL A 54 4.99 -4.42 1.74
CA VAL A 54 5.65 -4.46 3.05
C VAL A 54 4.93 -3.58 4.08
N TRP A 55 4.40 -2.42 3.70
CA TRP A 55 3.65 -1.56 4.62
C TRP A 55 2.29 -2.15 5.02
N LEU A 56 1.67 -2.89 4.11
CA LEU A 56 0.35 -3.49 4.30
C LEU A 56 0.40 -4.82 5.02
N ALA A 57 1.49 -5.60 4.90
CA ALA A 57 1.59 -6.94 5.47
C ALA A 57 1.16 -7.05 6.95
N PRO A 58 1.53 -6.15 7.88
CA PRO A 58 1.07 -6.21 9.28
C PRO A 58 -0.43 -5.93 9.49
N ARG A 59 -1.12 -5.49 8.44
CA ARG A 59 -2.52 -5.03 8.42
C ARG A 59 -3.41 -5.85 7.48
N THR A 60 -2.81 -6.79 6.74
CA THR A 60 -3.53 -7.76 5.94
C THR A 60 -4.02 -8.88 6.85
N GLY A 61 -5.30 -9.21 6.80
CA GLY A 61 -5.89 -10.28 7.63
C GLY A 61 -6.24 -9.88 9.07
N ARG A 62 -6.09 -8.61 9.46
CA ARG A 62 -6.66 -8.09 10.71
C ARG A 62 -8.15 -7.79 10.53
N ALA A 63 -8.98 -8.54 11.27
CA ALA A 63 -10.39 -8.23 11.51
C ALA A 63 -10.50 -6.91 12.27
#